data_AF-A0A448ZSY7-F1
#
_entry.id   AF-A0A448ZSY7-F1
#
_cell.length_a   1.000
_cell.length_b   1.000
_cell.length_c   1.000
_cell.angle_alpha   90.00
_cell.angle_beta   90.00
_cell.angle_gamma   90.00
#
_symmetry.space_group_name_H-M   'P 1'
#
loop_
_entity.id
_entity.type
_entity.pdbx_description
1 polymer ?
#
loop_
_entity_poly.entity_id
_entity_poly.type
_entity_poly.pdbx_seq_one_letter_code
_entity_poly.pdbx_strand_id
1 'polypeptide(L)'
;MKVVAFLLTTLSCAGAFTSGSTRSGRKSFGLFAEEADVAEPETMGAEAISALTSDVKTHFTSVDVDSILPHRYPFALIDKVVDVVPNKKVIGVKAVSRNEDFFNGHFPGQPVMPGVMQLEAMAQLAGVILNTADGIEEGTIGFFGSADGVKWKKPVVPGDLLVMEVEIKKMNLRFGIVKASGKGYTDGDLAVEVGEMTLMLAKPEKK
;
A
#
# COMPACT_ATOMS: atom_id res chain seq x y z
N MET A 1 -37.52 -13.83 -17.68
CA MET A 1 -37.18 -13.19 -18.96
C MET A 1 -36.15 -14.05 -19.66
N LYS A 2 -36.50 -14.57 -20.84
CA LYS A 2 -35.74 -15.61 -21.56
C LYS A 2 -34.58 -14.98 -22.34
N VAL A 3 -33.38 -15.51 -22.12
CA VAL A 3 -32.19 -15.28 -22.95
C VAL A 3 -32.32 -16.14 -24.22
N VAL A 4 -32.17 -15.52 -25.39
CA VAL A 4 -32.14 -16.20 -26.69
C VAL A 4 -30.69 -16.28 -27.16
N ALA A 5 -30.22 -17.52 -27.32
CA ALA A 5 -28.95 -17.88 -27.96
C ALA A 5 -29.24 -18.40 -29.38
N PHE A 6 -28.51 -17.93 -30.39
CA PHE A 6 -28.37 -18.52 -31.73
C PHE A 6 -27.17 -17.81 -32.38
N LEU A 7 -26.30 -18.39 -33.19
CA LEU A 7 -25.80 -19.74 -33.44
C LEU A 7 -24.61 -19.49 -34.39
N LEU A 8 -23.47 -20.17 -34.19
CA LEU A 8 -22.38 -20.14 -35.16
C LEU A 8 -22.80 -20.77 -36.49
N THR A 9 -22.38 -20.19 -37.61
CA THR A 9 -22.14 -20.92 -38.86
C THR A 9 -20.82 -20.48 -39.47
N THR A 10 -20.03 -21.50 -39.81
CA THR A 10 -18.68 -21.44 -40.39
C THR A 10 -18.71 -21.71 -41.90
N LEU A 11 -17.52 -21.60 -42.51
CA LEU A 11 -17.09 -21.97 -43.88
C LEU A 11 -17.42 -20.96 -44.98
N SER A 12 -16.41 -20.27 -45.54
CA SER A 12 -15.33 -20.74 -46.43
C SER A 12 -15.81 -21.02 -47.85
N CYS A 13 -15.31 -20.22 -48.80
CA CYS A 13 -14.95 -20.68 -50.13
C CYS A 13 -14.04 -19.63 -50.80
N ALA A 14 -12.81 -20.02 -51.08
CA ALA A 14 -11.90 -19.31 -51.97
C ALA A 14 -12.29 -19.61 -53.44
N GLY A 15 -12.27 -18.59 -54.28
CA GLY A 15 -12.46 -18.72 -55.73
C GLY A 15 -11.88 -17.51 -56.43
N ALA A 16 -10.70 -17.66 -57.01
CA ALA A 16 -10.12 -16.72 -57.96
C ALA A 16 -10.75 -16.94 -59.34
N PHE A 17 -11.11 -15.89 -60.09
CA PHE A 17 -11.00 -15.84 -61.56
C PHE A 17 -11.28 -14.42 -62.10
N THR A 18 -10.24 -13.87 -62.73
CA THR A 18 -10.16 -12.95 -63.89
C THR A 18 -10.80 -11.56 -63.94
N SER A 19 -10.00 -10.67 -64.51
CA SER A 19 -10.23 -9.27 -64.88
C SER A 19 -11.45 -9.02 -65.76
N GLY A 20 -12.22 -7.99 -65.42
CA GLY A 20 -13.24 -7.38 -66.27
C GLY A 20 -13.55 -5.96 -65.80
N SER A 21 -13.05 -4.97 -66.52
CA SER A 21 -13.35 -3.56 -66.33
C SER A 21 -14.74 -3.24 -66.87
N THR A 22 -15.65 -2.78 -66.01
CA THR A 22 -16.71 -1.83 -66.39
C THR A 22 -17.00 -0.87 -65.23
N ARG A 23 -16.79 0.40 -65.51
CA ARG A 23 -16.96 1.56 -64.64
C ARG A 23 -18.45 1.89 -64.50
N SER A 24 -18.98 1.93 -63.29
CA SER A 24 -20.25 2.61 -62.98
C SER A 24 -20.16 3.23 -61.60
N GLY A 25 -20.38 4.55 -61.55
CA GLY A 25 -20.12 5.39 -60.39
C GLY A 25 -21.02 5.07 -59.20
N ARG A 26 -20.43 4.53 -58.14
CA ARG A 26 -20.93 4.71 -56.78
C ARG A 26 -20.06 5.78 -56.13
N LYS A 27 -20.64 6.94 -55.81
CA LYS A 27 -20.04 7.82 -54.82
C LYS A 27 -20.02 7.01 -53.52
N SER A 28 -18.85 6.47 -53.16
CA SER A 28 -18.61 5.98 -51.82
C SER A 28 -18.81 7.16 -50.88
N PHE A 29 -19.95 7.17 -50.19
CA PHE A 29 -20.14 8.05 -49.05
C PHE A 29 -19.06 7.62 -48.06
N GLY A 30 -18.01 8.43 -47.93
CA GLY A 30 -16.89 8.16 -47.03
C GLY A 30 -17.43 8.09 -45.62
N LEU A 31 -17.67 6.87 -45.15
CA LEU A 31 -18.14 6.55 -43.80
C LEU A 31 -16.96 6.33 -42.85
N PHE A 32 -15.83 6.95 -43.17
CA PHE A 32 -14.69 7.07 -42.28
C PHE A 32 -14.61 8.56 -41.99
N ALA A 33 -15.18 8.93 -40.84
CA ALA A 33 -14.79 10.17 -40.21
C ALA A 33 -13.26 10.16 -40.14
N GLU A 34 -12.64 11.27 -40.53
CA GLU A 34 -11.23 11.55 -40.31
C GLU A 34 -10.95 11.20 -38.84
N GLU A 35 -10.19 10.12 -38.59
CA GLU A 35 -9.66 9.85 -37.27
C GLU A 35 -8.80 11.06 -36.95
N ALA A 36 -9.32 11.94 -36.09
CA ALA A 36 -8.50 12.99 -35.52
C ALA A 36 -7.28 12.28 -34.93
N ASP A 37 -6.08 12.75 -35.28
CA ASP A 37 -4.82 12.33 -34.68
C ASP A 37 -4.89 12.63 -33.17
N VAL A 38 -5.51 11.71 -32.40
CA VAL A 38 -5.48 11.74 -30.95
C VAL A 38 -4.07 11.29 -30.61
N ALA A 39 -3.23 12.25 -30.23
CA ALA A 39 -1.88 11.96 -29.76
C ALA A 39 -1.96 10.84 -28.70
N GLU A 40 -1.28 9.73 -28.98
CA GLU A 40 -1.13 8.63 -28.03
C GLU A 40 -0.61 9.21 -26.70
N PRO A 41 -1.27 8.90 -25.56
CA PRO A 41 -0.86 9.46 -24.28
C PRO A 41 0.58 9.05 -23.99
N GLU A 42 1.44 10.00 -23.63
CA GLU A 42 2.81 9.70 -23.24
C GLU A 42 2.79 8.80 -21.99
N THR A 43 3.21 7.55 -22.15
CA THR A 43 3.28 6.58 -21.06
C THR A 43 4.70 6.50 -20.52
N MET A 44 4.86 6.46 -19.20
CA MET A 44 6.14 6.13 -18.58
C MET A 44 6.41 4.64 -18.71
N GLY A 45 7.62 4.27 -19.14
CA GLY A 45 8.06 2.87 -19.12
C GLY A 45 8.20 2.33 -17.69
N ALA A 46 8.14 1.00 -17.54
CA ALA A 46 8.22 0.34 -16.23
C ALA A 46 9.50 0.68 -15.45
N GLU A 47 10.63 0.83 -16.14
CA GLU A 47 11.91 1.23 -15.54
C GLU A 47 11.81 2.62 -14.89
N ALA A 48 11.24 3.60 -15.61
CA ALA A 48 11.08 4.96 -15.11
C ALA A 48 10.16 5.02 -13.89
N ILE A 49 9.05 4.26 -13.91
CA ILE A 49 8.13 4.16 -12.77
C ILE A 49 8.84 3.52 -11.56
N SER A 50 9.59 2.44 -11.77
CA SER A 50 10.34 1.78 -10.70
C SER A 50 11.42 2.68 -10.11
N ALA A 51 12.04 3.53 -10.92
CA ALA A 51 13.10 4.45 -10.49
C ALA A 51 12.60 5.58 -9.58
N LEU A 52 11.28 5.86 -9.52
CA LEU A 52 10.70 6.93 -8.70
C LEU A 52 11.01 6.82 -7.20
N THR A 53 11.38 5.63 -6.73
CA THR A 53 11.73 5.38 -5.32
C THR A 53 13.18 4.95 -5.12
N SER A 54 14.00 4.99 -6.18
CA SER A 54 15.38 4.48 -6.16
C SER A 54 16.31 5.22 -5.19
N ASP A 55 16.08 6.51 -4.98
CA ASP A 55 16.84 7.34 -4.04
C ASP A 55 16.45 7.12 -2.57
N VAL A 56 15.35 6.41 -2.31
CA VAL A 56 14.88 6.13 -0.95
C VAL A 56 15.71 5.00 -0.35
N LYS A 57 16.61 5.36 0.57
CA LYS A 57 17.41 4.38 1.30
C LYS A 57 16.53 3.46 2.14
N THR A 58 16.83 2.17 2.12
CA THR A 58 16.27 1.20 3.08
C THR A 58 17.23 1.04 4.25
N HIS A 59 16.75 1.35 5.46
CA HIS A 59 17.51 1.18 6.71
C HIS A 59 17.29 -0.21 7.31
N PHE A 60 16.05 -0.68 7.32
CA PHE A 60 15.68 -2.03 7.76
C PHE A 60 14.71 -2.65 6.76
N THR A 61 14.96 -3.89 6.38
CA THR A 61 14.01 -4.76 5.66
C THR A 61 13.05 -5.43 6.66
N SER A 62 12.00 -6.08 6.16
CA SER A 62 11.09 -6.86 7.01
C SER A 62 11.83 -7.94 7.83
N VAL A 63 12.85 -8.57 7.25
CA VAL A 63 13.70 -9.58 7.93
C VAL A 63 14.50 -8.96 9.07
N ASP A 64 15.01 -7.74 8.87
CA ASP A 64 15.69 -7.01 9.94
C ASP A 64 14.70 -6.64 11.05
N VAL A 65 13.48 -6.20 10.68
CA VAL A 65 12.42 -5.86 11.64
C VAL A 65 11.97 -7.06 12.46
N ASP A 66 11.93 -8.26 11.88
CA ASP A 66 11.61 -9.49 12.62
C ASP A 66 12.60 -9.78 13.76
N SER A 67 13.83 -9.30 13.65
CA SER A 67 14.85 -9.43 14.71
C SER A 67 14.69 -8.35 15.79
N ILE A 68 13.98 -7.27 15.49
CA ILE A 68 13.75 -6.13 16.40
C ILE A 68 12.42 -6.28 17.14
N LEU A 69 11.39 -6.77 16.45
CA LEU A 69 10.04 -6.89 16.96
C LEU A 69 9.61 -8.35 17.11
N PRO A 70 8.77 -8.67 18.13
CA PRO A 70 8.27 -10.03 18.33
C PRO A 70 7.11 -10.40 17.39
N HIS A 71 6.54 -9.44 16.65
CA HIS A 71 5.39 -9.66 15.78
C HIS A 71 5.71 -10.63 14.64
N ARG A 72 4.79 -11.53 14.33
CA ARG A 72 4.90 -12.47 13.20
C ARG A 72 3.57 -12.51 12.46
N TYR A 73 3.56 -13.12 11.27
CA TYR A 73 2.33 -13.33 10.50
C TYR A 73 1.22 -13.92 11.40
N PRO A 74 -0.03 -13.41 11.30
CA PRO A 74 -0.55 -12.41 10.36
C PRO A 74 -0.46 -10.94 10.86
N PHE A 75 0.39 -10.67 11.84
CA PHE A 75 0.43 -9.38 12.55
C PHE A 75 1.77 -8.65 12.47
N ALA A 76 2.72 -9.08 11.62
CA ALA A 76 3.91 -8.30 11.29
C ALA A 76 3.57 -7.37 10.13
N LEU A 77 3.48 -6.06 10.38
CA LEU A 77 2.91 -5.08 9.46
C LEU A 77 3.91 -4.05 8.94
N ILE A 78 5.22 -4.29 9.09
CA ILE A 78 6.26 -3.40 8.61
C ILE A 78 7.10 -4.12 7.56
N ASP A 79 7.06 -3.62 6.32
CA ASP A 79 7.82 -4.22 5.22
C ASP A 79 9.21 -3.60 5.08
N LYS A 80 9.30 -2.29 5.34
CA LYS A 80 10.56 -1.53 5.27
C LYS A 80 10.55 -0.37 6.25
N VAL A 81 11.74 -0.02 6.73
CA VAL A 81 12.02 1.24 7.41
C VAL A 81 12.98 2.03 6.55
N VAL A 82 12.60 3.26 6.21
CA VAL A 82 13.30 4.09 5.23
C VAL A 82 14.00 5.30 5.85
N ASP A 83 13.63 5.68 7.07
CA ASP A 83 14.33 6.72 7.83
C ASP A 83 14.15 6.48 9.34
N VAL A 84 15.21 6.74 10.11
CA VAL A 84 15.23 6.58 11.56
C VAL A 84 16.09 7.66 12.18
N VAL A 85 15.47 8.48 13.03
CA VAL A 85 16.12 9.43 13.91
C VAL A 85 15.91 8.96 15.34
N PRO A 86 16.93 8.37 16.00
CA PRO A 86 16.81 7.78 17.32
C PRO A 86 16.08 8.69 18.32
N ASN A 87 15.22 8.11 19.15
CA ASN A 87 14.40 8.80 20.16
C ASN A 87 13.41 9.85 19.65
N LYS A 88 13.30 10.07 18.33
CA LYS A 88 12.54 11.20 17.78
C LYS A 88 11.53 10.79 16.72
N LYS A 89 11.98 10.19 15.62
CA LYS A 89 11.16 10.01 14.43
C LYS A 89 11.56 8.76 13.65
N VAL A 90 10.59 8.10 13.06
CA VAL A 90 10.80 6.94 12.19
C VAL A 90 9.82 6.98 11.02
N ILE A 91 10.29 6.58 9.84
CA ILE A 91 9.47 6.43 8.64
C ILE A 91 9.54 4.99 8.16
N GLY A 92 8.39 4.37 8.00
CA GLY A 92 8.24 2.98 7.57
C GLY A 92 7.19 2.82 6.50
N VAL A 93 7.20 1.67 5.85
CA VAL A 93 6.30 1.34 4.75
C VAL A 93 5.60 0.02 5.05
N LYS A 94 4.28 0.03 4.84
CA LYS A 94 3.45 -1.18 4.75
C LYS A 94 2.88 -1.28 3.34
N ALA A 95 3.33 -2.27 2.57
CA ALA A 95 2.76 -2.64 1.28
C ALA A 95 1.45 -3.37 1.49
N VAL A 96 0.36 -2.83 0.94
CA VAL A 96 -0.99 -3.36 1.13
C VAL A 96 -1.32 -4.29 -0.03
N SER A 97 -1.48 -5.57 0.25
CA SER A 97 -1.68 -6.61 -0.76
C SER A 97 -3.06 -7.23 -0.64
N ARG A 98 -3.70 -7.53 -1.78
CA ARG A 98 -4.99 -8.23 -1.80
C ARG A 98 -4.92 -9.60 -1.12
N ASN A 99 -3.72 -10.17 -1.00
CA ASN A 99 -3.46 -11.48 -0.41
C ASN A 99 -3.36 -11.48 1.13
N GLU A 100 -3.77 -10.40 1.80
CA GLU A 100 -3.81 -10.35 3.27
C GLU A 100 -5.15 -10.87 3.82
N ASP A 101 -5.10 -11.62 4.92
CA ASP A 101 -6.24 -12.39 5.45
C ASP A 101 -7.46 -11.53 5.80
N PHE A 102 -7.24 -10.32 6.32
CA PHE A 102 -8.34 -9.42 6.69
C PHE A 102 -9.20 -8.97 5.50
N PHE A 103 -8.68 -9.02 4.26
CA PHE A 103 -9.48 -8.69 3.07
C PHE A 103 -10.51 -9.76 2.70
N ASN A 104 -10.45 -10.96 3.30
CA ASN A 104 -11.51 -11.96 3.16
C ASN A 104 -12.83 -11.47 3.77
N GLY A 105 -12.74 -10.69 4.85
CA GLY A 105 -13.90 -10.17 5.60
C GLY A 105 -14.14 -8.67 5.48
N HIS A 106 -13.14 -7.89 5.01
CA HIS A 106 -13.19 -6.43 5.08
C HIS A 106 -12.89 -5.75 3.72
N PHE A 107 -13.82 -5.68 2.78
CA PHE A 107 -15.10 -6.38 2.71
C PHE A 107 -15.17 -7.17 1.39
N PRO A 108 -15.93 -8.27 1.31
CA PRO A 108 -16.18 -8.95 0.04
C PRO A 108 -16.72 -7.97 -1.03
N GLY A 109 -16.05 -7.89 -2.18
CA GLY A 109 -16.40 -6.98 -3.28
C GLY A 109 -15.90 -5.53 -3.11
N GLN A 110 -15.44 -5.15 -1.92
CA GLN A 110 -14.91 -3.82 -1.63
C GLN A 110 -13.79 -3.92 -0.58
N PRO A 111 -12.60 -4.44 -0.94
CA PRO A 111 -11.51 -4.65 0.01
C PRO A 111 -10.95 -3.31 0.50
N VAL A 112 -10.90 -3.12 1.81
CA VAL A 112 -10.34 -1.93 2.48
C VAL A 112 -9.51 -2.40 3.67
N MET A 113 -8.31 -1.87 3.88
CA MET A 113 -7.50 -2.22 5.04
C MET A 113 -8.19 -1.69 6.31
N PRO A 114 -8.47 -2.53 7.33
CA PRO A 114 -9.12 -2.07 8.55
C PRO A 114 -8.31 -0.95 9.20
N GLY A 115 -8.99 0.13 9.61
CA GLY A 115 -8.33 1.31 10.17
C GLY A 115 -7.47 1.02 11.40
N VAL A 116 -7.87 0.03 12.21
CA VAL A 116 -7.11 -0.47 13.37
C VAL A 116 -5.80 -1.16 12.98
N MET A 117 -5.72 -1.77 11.80
CA MET A 117 -4.47 -2.36 11.29
C MET A 117 -3.47 -1.27 10.87
N GLN A 118 -3.96 -0.12 10.40
CA GLN A 118 -3.11 1.03 10.11
C GLN A 118 -2.55 1.63 11.41
N LEU A 119 -3.38 1.72 12.45
CA LEU A 119 -2.97 2.15 13.79
C LEU A 119 -1.93 1.20 14.39
N GLU A 120 -2.18 -0.10 14.30
CA GLU A 120 -1.26 -1.14 14.74
C GLU A 120 0.10 -1.05 14.02
N ALA A 121 0.10 -0.88 12.69
CA ALA A 121 1.33 -0.73 11.94
C ALA A 121 2.13 0.50 12.41
N MET A 122 1.48 1.63 12.70
CA MET A 122 2.16 2.78 13.31
C MET A 122 2.70 2.47 14.72
N ALA A 123 1.98 1.67 15.51
CA ALA A 123 2.44 1.22 16.82
C ALA A 123 3.70 0.34 16.74
N GLN A 124 3.73 -0.59 15.79
CA GLN A 124 4.89 -1.44 15.53
C GLN A 124 6.09 -0.61 15.08
N LEU A 125 5.85 0.38 14.21
CA LEU A 125 6.89 1.30 13.78
C LEU A 125 7.46 2.10 14.96
N ALA A 126 6.62 2.53 15.90
CA ALA A 126 7.09 3.08 17.18
C ALA A 126 7.89 2.02 17.98
N GLY A 127 7.51 0.75 17.98
CA GLY A 127 8.31 -0.32 18.59
C GLY A 127 9.73 -0.43 18.01
N VAL A 128 9.91 -0.20 16.70
CA VAL A 128 11.23 -0.21 16.05
C VAL A 128 12.12 0.90 16.58
N ILE A 129 11.59 2.13 16.72
CA ILE A 129 12.39 3.25 17.24
C ILE A 129 12.78 3.03 18.71
N LEU A 130 11.94 2.34 19.48
CA LEU A 130 12.19 2.07 20.90
C LEU A 130 13.25 0.99 21.12
N ASN A 131 13.27 -0.07 20.32
CA ASN A 131 14.31 -1.09 20.42
C ASN A 131 15.68 -0.60 19.89
N THR A 132 15.70 0.51 19.15
CA THR A 132 16.93 1.17 18.70
C THR A 132 17.31 2.39 19.55
N ALA A 133 16.54 2.68 20.61
CA ALA A 133 16.74 3.82 21.49
C ALA A 133 17.68 3.51 22.66
N ASP A 134 18.46 4.52 23.05
CA ASP A 134 19.32 4.44 24.23
C ASP A 134 18.49 4.25 25.51
N GLY A 135 18.92 3.32 26.37
CA GLY A 135 18.33 3.09 27.68
C GLY A 135 17.10 2.18 27.70
N ILE A 136 16.73 1.59 26.56
CA ILE A 136 15.75 0.51 26.48
C ILE A 136 16.49 -0.83 26.37
N GLU A 137 16.09 -1.79 27.21
CA GLU A 137 16.70 -3.12 27.23
C GLU A 137 16.22 -3.92 26.00
N GLU A 138 17.14 -4.65 25.36
CA GLU A 138 16.81 -5.55 24.25
C GLU A 138 15.71 -6.55 24.67
N GLY A 139 14.70 -6.73 23.82
CA GLY A 139 13.55 -7.58 24.13
C GLY A 139 12.46 -6.90 24.97
N THR A 140 12.56 -5.60 25.20
CA THR A 140 11.45 -4.81 25.77
C THR A 140 10.25 -4.83 24.80
N ILE A 141 9.08 -5.20 25.32
CA ILE A 141 7.84 -5.27 24.53
C ILE A 141 6.97 -4.06 24.85
N GLY A 142 6.50 -3.36 23.81
CA GLY A 142 5.51 -2.30 23.94
C GLY A 142 4.10 -2.86 23.84
N PHE A 143 3.31 -2.72 24.90
CA PHE A 143 1.88 -2.99 24.88
C PHE A 143 1.10 -1.74 24.52
N PHE A 144 0.11 -1.87 23.65
CA PHE A 144 -0.75 -0.76 23.28
C PHE A 144 -1.63 -0.34 24.47
N GLY A 145 -1.46 0.89 24.95
CA GLY A 145 -2.19 1.42 26.11
C GLY A 145 -3.42 2.21 25.70
N SER A 146 -3.26 3.18 24.80
CA SER A 146 -4.36 4.02 24.32
C SER A 146 -4.03 4.69 22.98
N ALA A 147 -5.05 5.16 22.28
CA ALA A 147 -4.92 6.06 21.15
C ALA A 147 -5.96 7.18 21.26
N ASP A 148 -5.55 8.40 20.92
CA ASP A 148 -6.39 9.59 20.91
C ASP A 148 -6.21 10.38 19.61
N GLY A 149 -7.29 11.04 19.19
CA GLY A 149 -7.29 11.88 17.98
C GLY A 149 -7.05 11.10 16.68
N VAL A 150 -7.45 9.82 16.61
CA VAL A 150 -7.33 9.01 15.39
C VAL A 150 -8.36 9.46 14.36
N LYS A 151 -7.91 9.77 13.13
CA LYS A 151 -8.79 10.09 12.01
C LYS A 151 -8.32 9.40 10.74
N TRP A 152 -9.22 8.64 10.12
CA TRP A 152 -9.04 8.09 8.78
C TRP A 152 -9.63 9.05 7.75
N LYS A 153 -8.82 9.48 6.80
CA LYS A 153 -9.13 10.52 5.82
C LYS A 153 -9.57 9.95 4.48
N LYS A 154 -8.93 8.86 4.04
CA LYS A 154 -9.30 8.07 2.87
C LYS A 154 -9.12 6.56 3.15
N PRO A 155 -9.86 5.69 2.45
CA PRO A 155 -9.62 4.26 2.49
C PRO A 155 -8.20 3.93 2.02
N VAL A 156 -7.59 2.94 2.64
CA VAL A 156 -6.36 2.30 2.17
C VAL A 156 -6.75 0.96 1.55
N VAL A 157 -6.32 0.67 0.34
CA VAL A 157 -6.81 -0.44 -0.49
C VAL A 157 -5.65 -1.32 -0.99
N PRO A 158 -5.92 -2.55 -1.48
CA PRO A 158 -4.90 -3.36 -2.12
C PRO A 158 -4.18 -2.62 -3.26
N GLY A 159 -2.86 -2.67 -3.26
CA GLY A 159 -1.99 -1.94 -4.20
C GLY A 159 -1.29 -0.73 -3.58
N ASP A 160 -1.85 -0.19 -2.50
CA ASP A 160 -1.28 0.99 -1.83
C ASP A 160 0.05 0.67 -1.14
N LEU A 161 0.94 1.66 -1.14
CA LEU A 161 2.05 1.75 -0.19
C LEU A 161 1.66 2.72 0.91
N LEU A 162 1.32 2.18 2.09
CA LEU A 162 1.06 3.00 3.27
C LEU A 162 2.40 3.42 3.88
N VAL A 163 2.83 4.63 3.53
CA VAL A 163 4.05 5.25 4.07
C VAL A 163 3.70 5.97 5.35
N MET A 164 4.26 5.52 6.47
CA MET A 164 3.93 5.98 7.80
C MET A 164 5.08 6.75 8.41
N GLU A 165 4.75 7.86 9.04
CA GLU A 165 5.64 8.67 9.85
C GLU A 165 5.17 8.60 11.30
N VAL A 166 6.07 8.25 12.21
CA VAL A 166 5.81 8.23 13.66
C VAL A 166 6.83 9.08 14.38
N GLU A 167 6.36 9.90 15.33
CA GLU A 167 7.18 10.81 16.13
C GLU A 167 6.97 10.55 17.63
N ILE A 168 8.06 10.36 18.37
CA ILE A 168 8.03 10.21 19.83
C ILE A 168 7.80 11.58 20.47
N LYS A 169 6.69 11.72 21.19
CA LYS A 169 6.30 12.95 21.90
C LYS A 169 6.81 12.97 23.33
N LYS A 170 6.83 11.81 23.98
CA LYS A 170 7.29 11.70 25.36
C LYS A 170 7.79 10.28 25.63
N MET A 171 8.92 10.18 26.31
CA MET A 171 9.45 8.91 26.79
C MET A 171 9.72 9.03 28.29
N ASN A 172 8.98 8.26 29.08
CA ASN A 172 9.13 8.21 30.53
C ASN A 172 9.47 6.78 30.96
N LEU A 173 10.74 6.42 30.80
CA LEU A 173 11.26 5.07 31.06
C LEU A 173 11.07 4.62 32.51
N ARG A 174 11.01 5.57 33.47
CA ARG A 174 10.75 5.26 34.89
C ARG A 174 9.39 4.59 35.09
N PHE A 175 8.37 5.01 34.34
CA PHE A 175 7.03 4.41 34.39
C PHE A 175 6.76 3.45 33.23
N GLY A 176 7.75 3.23 32.36
CA GLY A 176 7.58 2.44 31.15
C GLY A 176 6.50 3.01 30.23
N ILE A 177 6.43 4.33 30.04
CA ILE A 177 5.41 4.96 29.19
C ILE A 177 6.07 5.71 28.05
N VAL A 178 5.66 5.40 26.83
CA VAL A 178 6.01 6.13 25.62
C VAL A 178 4.75 6.69 25.00
N LYS A 179 4.79 7.94 24.58
CA LYS A 179 3.74 8.58 23.79
C LYS A 179 4.31 8.96 22.43
N ALA A 180 3.59 8.64 21.37
CA ALA A 180 3.96 8.97 20.01
C ALA A 180 2.76 9.54 19.24
N SER A 181 3.01 10.25 18.14
CA SER A 181 1.98 10.63 17.16
C SER A 181 2.31 10.00 15.82
N GLY A 182 1.31 9.89 14.93
CA GLY A 182 1.52 9.25 13.63
C GLY A 182 0.75 9.91 12.49
N LYS A 183 1.29 9.79 11.28
CA LYS A 183 0.61 10.09 10.02
C LYS A 183 0.93 9.01 9.01
N GLY A 184 -0.05 8.61 8.20
CA GLY A 184 0.12 7.66 7.11
C GLY A 184 -0.36 8.26 5.80
N TYR A 185 0.38 7.99 4.73
CA TYR A 185 0.14 8.54 3.40
C TYR A 185 0.06 7.41 2.37
N THR A 186 -0.79 7.58 1.36
CA THR A 186 -0.83 6.74 0.15
C THR A 186 -0.87 7.64 -1.07
N ASP A 187 0.05 7.43 -2.01
CA ASP A 187 0.23 8.26 -3.21
C ASP A 187 0.37 9.77 -2.90
N GLY A 188 0.99 10.09 -1.75
CA GLY A 188 1.20 11.48 -1.29
C GLY A 188 0.02 12.09 -0.53
N ASP A 189 -1.16 11.47 -0.55
CA ASP A 189 -2.33 11.93 0.21
C ASP A 189 -2.31 11.43 1.64
N LEU A 190 -2.72 12.27 2.59
CA LEU A 190 -2.90 11.86 3.98
C LEU A 190 -4.06 10.84 4.07
N ALA A 191 -3.75 9.61 4.47
CA ALA A 191 -4.70 8.52 4.66
C ALA A 191 -5.18 8.39 6.10
N VAL A 192 -4.26 8.55 7.06
CA VAL A 192 -4.55 8.40 8.49
C VAL A 192 -3.71 9.39 9.30
N GLU A 193 -4.28 9.95 10.35
CA GLU A 193 -3.57 10.73 11.38
C GLU A 193 -3.92 10.21 12.78
N VAL A 194 -2.93 10.20 13.66
CA VAL A 194 -3.05 9.80 15.06
C VAL A 194 -2.44 10.92 15.91
N GLY A 195 -3.27 11.56 16.72
CA GLY A 195 -2.83 12.64 17.62
C GLY A 195 -1.85 12.13 18.68
N GLU A 196 -2.24 11.06 19.36
CA GLU A 196 -1.40 10.39 20.36
C GLU A 196 -1.67 8.88 20.37
N MET A 197 -0.62 8.07 20.49
CA MET A 197 -0.66 6.66 20.86
C MET A 197 0.25 6.46 22.07
N THR A 198 -0.24 5.74 23.07
CA THR A 198 0.52 5.41 24.29
C THR A 198 0.93 3.95 24.25
N LEU A 199 2.22 3.69 24.42
CA LEU A 199 2.81 2.36 24.58
C LEU A 199 3.30 2.19 26.01
N MET A 200 2.93 1.06 26.61
CA MET A 200 3.36 0.63 27.94
C MET A 200 4.49 -0.39 27.78
N LEU A 201 5.68 -0.07 28.25
CA LEU A 201 6.88 -0.89 28.12
C LEU A 201 6.91 -1.96 29.21
N ALA A 202 6.93 -3.21 28.78
CA ALA A 202 7.20 -4.37 29.61
C ALA A 202 8.65 -4.83 29.39
N LYS A 203 9.43 -4.83 30.47
CA LYS A 203 10.81 -5.33 30.44
C LYS A 203 10.83 -6.83 30.16
N PRO A 204 11.87 -7.34 29.49
CA PRO A 204 12.05 -8.78 29.32
C PRO A 204 12.17 -9.47 30.69
N GLU A 205 11.63 -10.69 30.80
CA GLU A 205 11.88 -11.53 31.97
C GLU A 205 13.39 -11.87 32.03
N LYS A 206 14.01 -11.65 33.19
CA LYS A 206 15.38 -12.10 33.43
C LYS A 206 15.36 -13.61 33.57
N LYS A 207 15.91 -14.33 32.59
CA LYS A 207 16.21 -15.76 32.70
C LYS A 207 17.29 -16.03 33.73
#